data_AF-A0A7S4UVT9-F1
#
_entry.id   AF-A0A7S4UVT9-F1
#
_cell.length_a   1.000
_cell.length_b   1.000
_cell.length_c   1.000
_cell.angle_alpha   90.00
_cell.angle_beta   90.00
_cell.angle_gamma   90.00
#
_symmetry.space_group_name_H-M   'P 1'
#
loop_
_entity.id
_entity.type
_entity.pdbx_description
1 polymer ?
#
loop_
_entity_poly.entity_id
_entity_poly.type
_entity_poly.pdbx_seq_one_letter_code
_entity_poly.pdbx_strand_id
1 'polypeptide(L)'
;QQQQQQQQQRQHRSHDHNTTQPLPPPLPPNQVLAAQQPAQVLQPLVQPSKAAHGPECARSPAQESPPEACGDGLGKTALGRSSSPPRHRAPPPSASRAPLRPTPAAAGPGPPHPPARPTARPPAELVLECVHAEGVDLSQLAESRRVLSLPLDPARGRVVAPVGRQHQPDFFDALVPRRERLACISRTHFEVTWESAAGSRLTLRKLSGNSLVLDDREVGPEETVPVGDGACLHFNGLGGGDLRFLSLRAALRPRAPAPPPPGGAAPAVPPAGPVAVGPPLRQATAALLECVHASGGRPVNLAPGLRTIALCVEEVLDIGRQHQREFFDEVLKAEPHWLAFISRTHCRVTLLRAGLPPGSRLLLQVENLSANVVLICGRQLAKGGRDLIAEGGTLAFVAKARDSPEETQFLRLELRRA
;
A
#
# COMPACT_ATOMS: atom_id res chain seq x y z
N GLN A 1 2.48 -55.77 -25.04
CA GLN A 1 3.15 -55.24 -26.25
C GLN A 1 2.18 -54.83 -27.35
N GLN A 2 1.22 -55.67 -27.78
CA GLN A 2 0.31 -55.33 -28.88
C GLN A 2 -0.59 -54.10 -28.59
N GLN A 3 -1.06 -53.94 -27.36
CA GLN A 3 -1.80 -52.74 -26.93
C GLN A 3 -0.95 -51.46 -26.92
N GLN A 4 0.35 -51.58 -26.62
CA GLN A 4 1.27 -50.45 -26.59
C GLN A 4 1.61 -49.96 -28.01
N GLN A 5 1.67 -50.89 -28.97
CA GLN A 5 1.86 -50.58 -30.38
C GLN A 5 0.62 -49.90 -31.00
N GLN A 6 -0.58 -50.28 -30.55
CA GLN A 6 -1.83 -49.65 -30.99
C GLN A 6 -2.00 -48.22 -30.43
N GLN A 7 -1.45 -47.95 -29.24
CA GLN A 7 -1.45 -46.62 -28.63
C GLN A 7 -0.44 -45.67 -29.34
N GLN A 8 0.71 -46.18 -29.78
CA GLN A 8 1.68 -45.38 -30.54
C GLN A 8 1.18 -45.03 -31.95
N GLN A 9 0.43 -45.94 -32.62
CA GLN A 9 -0.17 -45.62 -33.93
C GLN A 9 -1.26 -44.55 -33.87
N ARG A 10 -1.96 -44.42 -32.73
CA ARG A 10 -2.95 -43.35 -32.54
C ARG A 10 -2.31 -41.97 -32.35
N GLN A 11 -1.09 -41.89 -31.84
CA GLN A 11 -0.40 -40.61 -31.63
C GLN A 11 0.21 -40.02 -32.90
N HIS A 12 0.46 -40.81 -33.94
CA HIS A 12 0.97 -40.30 -35.22
C HIS A 12 -0.12 -39.80 -36.20
N ARG A 13 -1.40 -40.08 -35.93
CA ARG A 13 -2.50 -39.64 -36.83
C ARG A 13 -3.08 -38.26 -36.51
N SER A 14 -2.63 -37.57 -35.46
CA SER A 14 -3.19 -36.29 -35.03
C SER A 14 -2.40 -35.05 -35.46
N HIS A 15 -1.55 -35.12 -36.49
CA HIS A 15 -0.75 -33.96 -36.95
C HIS A 15 -0.99 -33.48 -38.38
N ASP A 16 -1.89 -34.10 -39.15
CA ASP A 16 -2.14 -33.70 -40.54
C ASP A 16 -3.55 -33.14 -40.76
N HIS A 17 -3.90 -32.01 -40.14
CA HIS A 17 -5.03 -31.17 -40.56
C HIS A 17 -4.58 -29.70 -40.65
N ASN A 18 -3.72 -29.42 -41.64
CA ASN A 18 -3.37 -28.05 -42.03
C ASN A 18 -4.42 -27.57 -43.07
N THR A 19 -5.39 -26.80 -42.60
CA THR A 19 -6.42 -26.18 -43.45
C THR A 19 -5.79 -25.01 -44.19
N THR A 20 -5.62 -25.19 -45.50
CA THR A 20 -5.15 -24.15 -46.42
C THR A 20 -6.29 -23.15 -46.64
N GLN A 21 -6.18 -21.94 -46.09
CA GLN A 21 -7.02 -20.81 -46.49
C GLN A 21 -6.42 -20.11 -47.72
N PRO A 22 -7.23 -19.70 -48.71
CA PRO A 22 -6.75 -18.98 -49.88
C PRO A 22 -6.43 -17.51 -49.55
N LEU A 23 -5.27 -17.06 -50.06
CA LEU A 23 -4.79 -15.67 -50.02
C LEU A 23 -5.74 -14.71 -50.77
N PRO A 24 -5.97 -13.48 -50.26
CA PRO A 24 -6.67 -12.44 -51.00
C PRO A 24 -5.80 -11.84 -52.13
N PRO A 25 -6.41 -11.32 -53.21
CA PRO A 25 -5.70 -10.80 -54.38
C PRO A 25 -4.95 -9.48 -54.10
N PRO A 26 -3.89 -9.18 -54.87
CA PRO A 26 -3.09 -7.97 -54.69
C PRO A 26 -3.82 -6.72 -55.16
N LEU A 27 -3.67 -5.63 -54.39
CA LEU A 27 -4.13 -4.30 -54.76
C LEU A 27 -3.19 -3.65 -55.81
N PRO A 28 -3.72 -2.77 -56.68
CA PRO A 28 -2.95 -2.17 -57.77
C PRO A 28 -2.00 -1.04 -57.31
N PRO A 29 -0.94 -0.73 -58.08
CA PRO A 29 0.01 0.32 -57.76
C PRO A 29 -0.46 1.67 -58.31
N ASN A 30 -0.50 2.70 -57.47
CA ASN A 30 -0.45 4.11 -57.89
C ASN A 30 0.38 4.87 -56.85
N GLN A 31 1.62 5.20 -57.20
CA GLN A 31 2.04 6.48 -57.78
C GLN A 31 2.30 7.58 -56.73
N VAL A 32 3.58 7.64 -56.35
CA VAL A 32 4.46 8.82 -56.33
C VAL A 32 3.81 10.18 -56.00
N LEU A 33 4.18 10.76 -54.85
CA LEU A 33 4.68 12.14 -54.80
C LEU A 33 5.62 12.37 -53.61
N ALA A 34 6.89 12.60 -53.97
CA ALA A 34 7.91 13.50 -53.43
C ALA A 34 7.99 13.86 -51.92
N ALA A 35 9.15 13.50 -51.36
CA ALA A 35 10.15 14.37 -50.71
C ALA A 35 9.86 14.99 -49.33
N GLN A 36 10.56 14.46 -48.31
CA GLN A 36 11.36 15.28 -47.38
C GLN A 36 12.44 14.42 -46.70
N GLN A 37 13.66 14.96 -46.70
CA GLN A 37 14.91 14.34 -46.26
C GLN A 37 14.99 14.23 -44.72
N PRO A 38 15.68 13.21 -44.15
CA PRO A 38 16.09 13.25 -42.76
C PRO A 38 17.45 13.96 -42.61
N ALA A 39 17.49 14.88 -41.65
CA ALA A 39 18.71 15.51 -41.16
C ALA A 39 19.66 14.46 -40.56
N GLN A 40 20.91 14.49 -40.99
CA GLN A 40 21.99 13.76 -40.35
C GLN A 40 22.34 14.41 -39.01
N VAL A 41 22.24 13.65 -37.93
CA VAL A 41 22.83 14.01 -36.63
C VAL A 41 24.17 13.29 -36.52
N LEU A 42 25.23 14.10 -36.46
CA LEU A 42 26.61 13.72 -36.16
C LEU A 42 26.69 12.93 -34.85
N GLN A 43 27.28 11.74 -34.91
CA GLN A 43 27.84 11.06 -33.73
C GLN A 43 29.28 11.56 -33.51
N PRO A 44 29.70 11.87 -32.27
CA PRO A 44 31.12 12.04 -31.99
C PRO A 44 31.77 10.68 -31.69
N LEU A 45 32.78 10.39 -32.51
CA LEU A 45 33.75 9.31 -32.38
C LEU A 45 34.62 9.56 -31.15
N VAL A 46 34.50 8.75 -30.09
CA VAL A 46 35.45 8.72 -28.97
C VAL A 46 36.34 7.49 -29.14
N GLN A 47 37.60 7.72 -29.51
CA GLN A 47 38.64 6.69 -29.51
C GLN A 47 39.30 6.58 -28.11
N PRO A 48 39.75 5.39 -27.70
CA PRO A 48 40.48 5.21 -26.44
C PRO A 48 41.99 5.43 -26.65
N SER A 49 42.59 6.34 -25.87
CA SER A 49 44.05 6.47 -25.81
C SER A 49 44.62 5.74 -24.60
N LYS A 50 45.43 4.72 -24.88
CA LYS A 50 46.42 4.14 -23.96
C LYS A 50 47.62 5.09 -23.88
N ALA A 51 48.04 5.45 -22.68
CA ALA A 51 49.44 5.74 -22.40
C ALA A 51 49.76 5.46 -20.93
N ALA A 52 50.70 4.54 -20.73
CA ALA A 52 51.41 4.28 -19.49
C ALA A 52 52.39 5.43 -19.19
N HIS A 53 52.70 5.65 -17.90
CA HIS A 53 54.05 5.76 -17.31
C HIS A 53 53.92 6.23 -15.84
N GLY A 54 54.51 5.49 -14.90
CA GLY A 54 54.77 5.93 -13.52
C GLY A 54 55.88 6.98 -13.45
N PRO A 55 56.19 7.52 -12.25
CA PRO A 55 57.07 6.76 -11.34
C PRO A 55 56.80 6.91 -9.82
N GLU A 56 57.12 5.82 -9.11
CA GLU A 56 57.99 5.70 -7.93
C GLU A 56 58.23 6.91 -7.00
N CYS A 57 57.91 6.75 -5.70
CA CYS A 57 58.78 7.22 -4.59
C CYS A 57 58.40 6.60 -3.22
N ALA A 58 59.38 5.90 -2.61
CA ALA A 58 59.75 5.71 -1.18
C ALA A 58 58.66 5.42 -0.12
N ARG A 59 58.63 4.25 0.54
CA ARG A 59 59.49 3.69 1.62
C ARG A 59 59.27 4.25 3.05
N SER A 60 58.54 3.44 3.85
CA SER A 60 58.81 3.00 5.25
C SER A 60 58.67 3.99 6.43
N PRO A 61 58.58 3.53 7.72
CA PRO A 61 58.53 2.16 8.25
C PRO A 61 57.41 1.85 9.28
N ALA A 62 57.44 0.60 9.73
CA ALA A 62 56.66 -0.10 10.73
C ALA A 62 56.88 0.34 12.20
N GLN A 63 55.90 -0.01 13.04
CA GLN A 63 56.03 -0.16 14.51
C GLN A 63 54.96 -1.19 14.92
N GLU A 64 55.28 -2.48 15.03
CA GLU A 64 55.85 -3.22 16.17
C GLU A 64 54.97 -3.22 17.44
N SER A 65 54.49 -4.42 17.76
CA SER A 65 53.60 -4.85 18.86
C SER A 65 54.22 -4.68 20.26
N PRO A 66 53.47 -4.94 21.37
CA PRO A 66 53.47 -6.29 21.94
C PRO A 66 52.14 -6.75 22.62
N PRO A 67 52.07 -8.03 23.06
CA PRO A 67 50.87 -8.75 23.49
C PRO A 67 50.79 -8.93 25.02
N GLU A 68 49.61 -9.28 25.55
CA GLU A 68 49.33 -9.95 26.84
C GLU A 68 47.79 -9.97 27.02
N ALA A 69 47.08 -10.92 27.63
CA ALA A 69 47.37 -12.19 28.27
C ALA A 69 46.03 -12.94 28.45
N CYS A 70 46.14 -14.22 28.81
CA CYS A 70 45.10 -15.18 29.14
C CYS A 70 44.01 -14.70 30.13
N GLY A 71 42.84 -15.34 30.05
CA GLY A 71 41.78 -15.18 31.05
C GLY A 71 40.66 -16.21 30.93
N ASP A 72 40.99 -17.49 31.09
CA ASP A 72 40.03 -18.53 31.46
C ASP A 72 39.36 -18.17 32.80
N GLY A 73 38.02 -18.24 32.83
CA GLY A 73 37.23 -17.87 33.99
C GLY A 73 36.04 -18.81 34.19
N LEU A 74 36.32 -20.08 34.47
CA LEU A 74 35.37 -21.04 35.03
C LEU A 74 34.92 -20.58 36.42
N GLY A 75 33.65 -20.18 36.55
CA GLY A 75 32.99 -19.89 37.82
C GLY A 75 31.81 -20.81 38.08
N LYS A 76 32.08 -21.99 38.64
CA LYS A 76 31.10 -22.85 39.33
C LYS A 76 31.01 -22.40 40.79
N THR A 77 29.83 -22.02 41.27
CA THR A 77 29.42 -22.09 42.69
C THR A 77 27.88 -22.09 42.75
N ALA A 78 27.27 -23.20 43.17
CA ALA A 78 26.72 -23.44 44.51
C ALA A 78 25.20 -23.12 44.55
N LEU A 79 24.31 -24.12 44.53
CA LEU A 79 23.76 -24.81 45.70
C LEU A 79 23.34 -23.87 46.85
N GLY A 80 22.02 -23.63 46.94
CA GLY A 80 21.34 -23.05 48.10
C GLY A 80 19.83 -23.03 47.85
N ARG A 81 19.10 -24.12 48.14
CA ARG A 81 18.30 -24.31 49.37
C ARG A 81 17.20 -23.26 49.59
N SER A 82 15.97 -23.76 49.54
CA SER A 82 14.92 -23.57 50.57
C SER A 82 14.41 -22.15 50.86
N SER A 83 13.16 -21.86 50.46
CA SER A 83 12.07 -21.54 51.42
C SER A 83 10.77 -21.13 50.71
N SER A 84 9.75 -22.00 50.80
CA SER A 84 8.35 -21.57 51.00
C SER A 84 8.19 -21.13 52.48
N PRO A 85 7.03 -20.64 52.99
CA PRO A 85 5.79 -20.07 52.43
C PRO A 85 5.49 -18.68 53.11
N PRO A 86 4.26 -18.07 53.20
CA PRO A 86 3.07 -18.63 53.83
C PRO A 86 1.74 -18.42 53.08
N ARG A 87 0.85 -19.40 53.25
CA ARG A 87 -0.59 -19.29 53.00
C ARG A 87 -1.20 -18.40 54.09
N HIS A 88 -1.80 -17.28 53.70
CA HIS A 88 -2.75 -16.58 54.57
C HIS A 88 -4.18 -17.01 54.25
N ARG A 89 -4.78 -17.57 55.30
CA ARG A 89 -6.16 -17.99 55.45
C ARG A 89 -6.93 -16.81 56.03
N ALA A 90 -8.09 -16.46 55.46
CA ALA A 90 -9.13 -15.71 56.16
C ALA A 90 -10.55 -16.08 55.63
N PRO A 91 -11.54 -16.31 56.53
CA PRO A 91 -12.97 -16.64 56.24
C PRO A 91 -13.87 -15.38 56.40
N PRO A 92 -15.21 -15.44 56.60
CA PRO A 92 -16.34 -16.26 56.10
C PRO A 92 -17.43 -15.40 55.37
N PRO A 93 -18.58 -15.97 54.91
CA PRO A 93 -19.62 -15.20 54.21
C PRO A 93 -20.55 -14.43 55.16
N SER A 94 -20.83 -13.17 54.84
CA SER A 94 -21.86 -12.37 55.51
C SER A 94 -23.16 -12.41 54.72
N ALA A 95 -24.13 -13.15 55.23
CA ALA A 95 -25.54 -13.01 54.89
C ALA A 95 -26.10 -11.75 55.57
N SER A 96 -26.75 -10.88 54.81
CA SER A 96 -27.64 -9.86 55.37
C SER A 96 -28.91 -9.77 54.51
N ARG A 97 -29.98 -10.35 55.06
CA ARG A 97 -31.37 -10.16 54.63
C ARG A 97 -31.88 -8.85 55.21
N ALA A 98 -32.56 -8.04 54.40
CA ALA A 98 -33.77 -7.24 54.70
C ALA A 98 -33.85 -6.01 53.76
N PRO A 99 -35.01 -5.32 53.64
CA PRO A 99 -36.37 -5.81 53.51
C PRO A 99 -37.05 -5.28 52.22
N LEU A 100 -38.18 -5.89 51.91
CA LEU A 100 -39.14 -5.53 50.85
C LEU A 100 -39.47 -4.04 50.87
N ARG A 101 -39.29 -3.36 49.74
CA ARG A 101 -39.88 -2.05 49.46
C ARG A 101 -41.15 -2.22 48.62
N PRO A 102 -42.18 -1.39 48.88
CA PRO A 102 -43.52 -1.54 48.32
C PRO A 102 -43.59 -1.18 46.84
N THR A 103 -44.43 -1.93 46.15
CA THR A 103 -44.94 -1.74 44.80
C THR A 103 -45.67 -0.40 44.65
N PRO A 104 -45.24 0.50 43.74
CA PRO A 104 -46.08 1.58 43.26
C PRO A 104 -47.09 1.05 42.23
N ALA A 105 -48.31 1.54 42.39
CA ALA A 105 -49.52 1.14 41.70
C ALA A 105 -49.48 1.37 40.18
N ALA A 106 -50.28 0.55 39.51
CA ALA A 106 -50.56 0.54 38.08
C ALA A 106 -50.89 1.94 37.52
N ALA A 107 -50.01 2.43 36.65
CA ALA A 107 -50.35 3.41 35.63
C ALA A 107 -50.60 2.66 34.31
N GLY A 108 -51.73 2.95 33.66
CA GLY A 108 -52.32 2.17 32.59
C GLY A 108 -51.48 1.99 31.31
N PRO A 109 -51.88 1.04 30.45
CA PRO A 109 -51.20 0.72 29.20
C PRO A 109 -51.34 1.89 28.21
N GLY A 110 -50.30 2.71 28.10
CA GLY A 110 -50.13 3.64 26.99
C GLY A 110 -49.91 2.86 25.68
N PRO A 111 -50.33 3.41 24.53
CA PRO A 111 -50.24 2.75 23.24
C PRO A 111 -48.77 2.39 22.92
N PRO A 112 -48.50 1.21 22.31
CA PRO A 112 -47.17 0.74 22.01
C PRO A 112 -46.47 1.72 21.05
N HIS A 113 -45.51 2.48 21.58
CA HIS A 113 -44.61 3.28 20.75
C HIS A 113 -43.80 2.31 19.88
N PRO A 114 -43.75 2.49 18.55
CA PRO A 114 -42.93 1.65 17.69
C PRO A 114 -41.46 1.76 18.14
N PRO A 115 -40.71 0.64 18.19
CA PRO A 115 -39.33 0.64 18.63
C PRO A 115 -38.55 1.66 17.81
N ALA A 116 -37.97 2.65 18.50
CA ALA A 116 -37.19 3.70 17.88
C ALA A 116 -36.11 3.05 17.01
N ARG A 117 -36.16 3.29 15.69
CA ARG A 117 -35.15 2.80 14.76
C ARG A 117 -33.79 3.31 15.24
N PRO A 118 -32.77 2.45 15.42
CA PRO A 118 -31.44 2.90 15.81
C PRO A 118 -30.96 3.90 14.76
N THR A 119 -30.84 5.17 15.16
CA THR A 119 -30.31 6.23 14.32
C THR A 119 -28.87 5.86 13.97
N ALA A 120 -28.61 5.57 12.70
CA ALA A 120 -27.27 5.22 12.23
C ALA A 120 -26.31 6.35 12.61
N ARG A 121 -25.31 6.02 13.44
CA ARG A 121 -24.29 7.00 13.83
C ARG A 121 -23.50 7.40 12.58
N PRO A 122 -23.20 8.69 12.40
CA PRO A 122 -22.40 9.13 11.25
C PRO A 122 -21.03 8.45 11.29
N PRO A 123 -20.44 8.15 10.11
CA PRO A 123 -19.09 7.62 10.05
C PRO A 123 -18.11 8.54 10.77
N ALA A 124 -17.15 7.97 11.49
CA ALA A 124 -16.08 8.71 12.15
C ALA A 124 -14.81 8.64 11.30
N GLU A 125 -13.92 9.61 11.46
CA GLU A 125 -12.60 9.61 10.86
C GLU A 125 -11.59 9.92 11.96
N LEU A 126 -10.52 9.12 12.03
CA LEU A 126 -9.37 9.47 12.85
C LEU A 126 -8.48 10.42 12.06
N VAL A 127 -8.17 11.54 12.65
CA VAL A 127 -7.30 12.56 12.08
C VAL A 127 -6.03 12.63 12.93
N LEU A 128 -4.87 12.41 12.30
CA LEU A 128 -3.56 12.60 12.89
C LEU A 128 -2.99 13.91 12.34
N GLU A 129 -3.12 14.99 13.11
CA GLU A 129 -2.67 16.33 12.74
C GLU A 129 -1.24 16.56 13.23
N CYS A 130 -0.34 16.97 12.34
CA CYS A 130 0.99 17.38 12.74
C CYS A 130 0.92 18.72 13.48
N VAL A 131 1.35 18.71 14.74
CA VAL A 131 1.42 19.90 15.60
C VAL A 131 2.86 20.38 15.81
N HIS A 132 3.85 19.53 15.51
CA HIS A 132 5.26 19.89 15.55
C HIS A 132 6.05 19.02 14.57
N ALA A 133 6.94 19.63 13.80
CA ALA A 133 7.89 18.95 12.92
C ALA A 133 9.22 19.74 12.89
N GLU A 134 10.33 19.08 13.20
CA GLU A 134 11.64 19.71 13.28
C GLU A 134 12.08 20.24 11.90
N GLY A 135 12.33 21.54 11.81
CA GLY A 135 12.83 22.19 10.60
C GLY A 135 11.76 22.40 9.52
N VAL A 136 10.48 22.26 9.85
CA VAL A 136 9.35 22.49 8.93
C VAL A 136 8.44 23.57 9.49
N ASP A 137 8.14 24.58 8.67
CA ASP A 137 7.11 25.57 8.99
C ASP A 137 5.72 25.03 8.61
N LEU A 138 4.97 24.56 9.61
CA LEU A 138 3.64 23.98 9.43
C LEU A 138 2.61 24.99 8.87
N SER A 139 2.85 26.29 9.03
CA SER A 139 1.94 27.33 8.51
C SER A 139 1.98 27.44 6.98
N GLN A 140 3.11 27.06 6.38
CA GLN A 140 3.33 27.07 4.93
C GLN A 140 2.89 25.76 4.26
N LEU A 141 2.61 24.71 5.04
CA LEU A 141 2.15 23.44 4.52
C LEU A 141 0.63 23.44 4.27
N ALA A 142 0.24 22.95 3.10
CA ALA A 142 -1.15 22.63 2.80
C ALA A 142 -1.72 21.63 3.82
N GLU A 143 -3.03 21.74 4.08
CA GLU A 143 -3.68 20.87 5.07
C GLU A 143 -3.53 19.39 4.78
N SER A 144 -3.59 19.00 3.50
CA SER A 144 -3.39 17.62 3.05
C SER A 144 -1.99 17.06 3.35
N ARG A 145 -1.00 17.91 3.62
CA ARG A 145 0.37 17.49 3.98
C ARG A 145 0.65 17.52 5.48
N ARG A 146 -0.15 18.27 6.25
CA ARG A 146 -0.04 18.33 7.73
C ARG A 146 -1.00 17.37 8.43
N VAL A 147 -2.02 16.87 7.73
CA VAL A 147 -3.07 16.02 8.29
C VAL A 147 -3.09 14.67 7.61
N LEU A 148 -3.04 13.60 8.41
CA LEU A 148 -3.30 12.24 7.95
C LEU A 148 -4.68 11.78 8.42
N SER A 149 -5.58 11.51 7.47
CA SER A 149 -6.94 11.10 7.74
C SER A 149 -7.14 9.61 7.49
N LEU A 150 -7.60 8.88 8.51
CA LEU A 150 -7.81 7.44 8.51
C LEU A 150 -9.32 7.17 8.64
N PRO A 151 -9.98 6.67 7.57
CA PRO A 151 -11.41 6.43 7.62
C PRO A 151 -11.77 5.31 8.60
N LEU A 152 -12.72 5.58 9.48
CA LEU A 152 -13.30 4.58 10.37
C LEU A 152 -14.69 4.23 9.84
N ASP A 153 -14.84 2.99 9.39
CA ASP A 153 -16.13 2.46 8.97
C ASP A 153 -16.83 1.81 10.18
N PRO A 154 -17.84 2.44 10.79
CA PRO A 154 -18.55 1.87 11.93
C PRO A 154 -19.29 0.59 11.57
N ALA A 155 -19.63 0.37 10.29
CA ALA A 155 -20.34 -0.84 9.84
C ALA A 155 -19.44 -2.08 9.84
N ARG A 156 -18.11 -1.91 9.74
CA ARG A 156 -17.15 -3.04 9.70
C ARG A 156 -16.81 -3.62 11.07
N GLY A 157 -17.34 -3.05 12.15
CA GLY A 157 -17.15 -3.53 13.52
C GLY A 157 -15.74 -3.24 14.08
N ARG A 158 -14.70 -3.70 13.37
CA ARG A 158 -13.28 -3.47 13.68
C ARG A 158 -12.54 -2.98 12.43
N VAL A 159 -11.83 -1.86 12.57
CA VAL A 159 -10.97 -1.31 11.50
C VAL A 159 -9.55 -1.27 12.03
N VAL A 160 -8.59 -1.74 11.21
CA VAL A 160 -7.16 -1.69 11.52
C VAL A 160 -6.47 -0.89 10.42
N ALA A 161 -5.72 0.14 10.80
CA ALA A 161 -5.03 1.03 9.88
C ALA A 161 -3.53 1.11 10.25
N PRO A 162 -2.62 0.58 9.41
CA PRO A 162 -1.19 0.70 9.67
C PRO A 162 -0.68 2.10 9.32
N VAL A 163 0.23 2.61 10.17
CA VAL A 163 0.84 3.93 10.01
C VAL A 163 2.36 3.79 10.00
N GLY A 164 2.99 4.37 8.98
CA GLY A 164 4.45 4.38 8.84
C GLY A 164 4.88 4.78 7.42
N ARG A 165 6.19 4.87 7.20
CA ARG A 165 6.74 5.36 5.91
C ARG A 165 6.32 4.55 4.70
N GLN A 166 5.98 3.27 4.86
CA GLN A 166 5.52 2.45 3.74
C GLN A 166 4.07 2.75 3.38
N HIS A 167 3.25 3.11 4.36
CA HIS A 167 1.81 3.29 4.17
C HIS A 167 1.45 4.75 3.84
N GLN A 168 2.28 5.71 4.27
CA GLN A 168 2.09 7.14 4.02
C GLN A 168 3.43 7.85 3.73
N PRO A 169 4.19 7.45 2.68
CA PRO A 169 5.51 8.01 2.39
C PRO A 169 5.46 9.52 2.21
N ASP A 170 4.54 10.04 1.38
CA ASP A 170 4.45 11.47 1.06
C ASP A 170 4.16 12.33 2.30
N PHE A 171 3.40 11.80 3.26
CA PHE A 171 3.10 12.48 4.52
C PHE A 171 4.37 12.63 5.38
N PHE A 172 5.12 11.54 5.58
CA PHE A 172 6.33 11.58 6.38
C PHE A 172 7.49 12.32 5.68
N ASP A 173 7.60 12.20 4.36
CA ASP A 173 8.62 12.89 3.57
C ASP A 173 8.39 14.42 3.59
N ALA A 174 7.12 14.87 3.60
CA ALA A 174 6.78 16.28 3.74
C ALA A 174 7.08 16.84 5.13
N LEU A 175 6.87 16.05 6.18
CA LEU A 175 7.01 16.49 7.58
C LEU A 175 8.42 16.28 8.15
N VAL A 176 9.23 15.41 7.56
CA VAL A 176 10.56 15.05 8.09
C VAL A 176 11.61 15.12 6.97
N PRO A 177 12.07 16.33 6.58
CA PRO A 177 12.99 16.50 5.45
C PRO A 177 14.36 15.87 5.67
N ARG A 178 14.80 15.75 6.94
CA ARG A 178 16.09 15.16 7.31
C ARG A 178 16.01 13.64 7.26
N ARG A 179 16.80 13.02 6.39
CA ARG A 179 16.76 11.57 6.13
C ARG A 179 17.13 10.72 7.35
N GLU A 180 17.97 11.24 8.23
CA GLU A 180 18.39 10.58 9.46
C GLU A 180 17.22 10.48 10.45
N ARG A 181 16.41 11.55 10.58
CA ARG A 181 15.17 11.56 11.37
C ARG A 181 14.10 10.70 10.74
N LEU A 182 13.96 10.75 9.41
CA LEU A 182 13.02 9.90 8.68
C LEU A 182 13.34 8.41 8.87
N ALA A 183 14.61 8.02 8.99
CA ALA A 183 15.01 6.65 9.30
C ALA A 183 14.55 6.17 10.69
N CYS A 184 14.30 7.10 11.64
CA CYS A 184 13.72 6.81 12.95
C CYS A 184 12.23 6.44 12.87
N ILE A 185 11.58 6.66 11.72
CA ILE A 185 10.22 6.19 11.47
C ILE A 185 10.31 4.83 10.76
N SER A 186 9.71 3.79 11.31
CA SER A 186 9.69 2.48 10.66
C SER A 186 8.73 2.43 9.46
N ARG A 187 8.87 1.41 8.61
CA ARG A 187 7.99 1.18 7.45
C ARG A 187 6.53 1.01 7.88
N THR A 188 6.32 0.19 8.91
CA THR A 188 5.11 0.11 9.70
C THR A 188 5.51 0.46 11.13
N HIS A 189 5.17 1.65 11.60
CA HIS A 189 5.60 2.16 12.89
C HIS A 189 4.64 1.72 14.00
N PHE A 190 3.35 1.89 13.76
CA PHE A 190 2.27 1.47 14.63
C PHE A 190 1.03 1.13 13.80
N GLU A 191 0.07 0.46 14.42
CA GLU A 191 -1.27 0.26 13.89
C GLU A 191 -2.29 0.94 14.80
N VAL A 192 -3.34 1.49 14.20
CA VAL A 192 -4.50 1.98 14.93
C VAL A 192 -5.64 0.99 14.73
N THR A 193 -6.25 0.57 15.83
CA THR A 193 -7.47 -0.26 15.82
C THR A 193 -8.63 0.55 16.35
N TRP A 194 -9.75 0.52 15.62
CA TRP A 194 -11.03 1.08 16.06
C TRP A 194 -12.06 -0.02 16.21
N GLU A 195 -12.69 -0.10 17.38
CA GLU A 195 -13.75 -1.06 17.66
C GLU A 195 -15.07 -0.33 17.98
N SER A 196 -16.03 -0.44 17.05
CA SER A 196 -17.33 0.22 17.19
C SER A 196 -18.23 -0.46 18.23
N ALA A 197 -18.16 -1.80 18.32
CA ALA A 197 -19.06 -2.61 19.16
C ALA A 197 -18.87 -2.36 20.67
N ALA A 198 -17.65 -2.00 21.09
CA ALA A 198 -17.28 -1.82 22.49
C ALA A 198 -17.33 -0.35 22.95
N GLY A 199 -18.18 0.47 22.34
CA GLY A 199 -18.31 1.89 22.70
C GLY A 199 -17.29 2.80 22.04
N SER A 200 -16.91 2.52 20.78
CA SER A 200 -16.05 3.41 19.99
C SER A 200 -14.66 3.60 20.61
N ARG A 201 -13.99 2.47 20.87
CA ARG A 201 -12.66 2.46 21.47
C ARG A 201 -11.59 2.55 20.39
N LEU A 202 -10.77 3.59 20.45
CA LEU A 202 -9.56 3.72 19.65
C LEU A 202 -8.38 3.17 20.45
N THR A 203 -7.62 2.26 19.86
CA THR A 203 -6.37 1.77 20.42
C THR A 203 -5.26 1.91 19.40
N LEU A 204 -4.04 2.09 19.89
CA LEU A 204 -2.82 2.09 19.12
C LEU A 204 -1.95 0.94 19.59
N ARG A 205 -1.39 0.19 18.65
CA ARG A 205 -0.38 -0.82 18.94
C ARG A 205 0.93 -0.49 18.23
N LYS A 206 2.00 -0.41 19.00
CA LYS A 206 3.34 -0.13 18.46
C LYS A 206 3.90 -1.40 17.80
N LEU A 207 4.31 -1.29 16.54
CA LEU A 207 4.81 -2.42 15.75
C LEU A 207 6.32 -2.32 15.46
N SER A 208 6.95 -1.21 15.81
CA SER A 208 8.37 -0.99 15.54
C SER A 208 9.23 -1.03 16.80
N GLY A 209 10.53 -1.25 16.62
CA GLY A 209 11.52 -1.13 17.69
C GLY A 209 11.93 0.33 18.01
N ASN A 210 11.52 1.30 17.19
CA ASN A 210 11.87 2.71 17.38
C ASN A 210 11.04 3.33 18.52
N SER A 211 11.53 4.38 19.19
CA SER A 211 10.79 5.01 20.30
C SER A 211 9.52 5.71 19.79
N LEU A 212 8.42 5.51 20.51
CA LEU A 212 7.13 6.14 20.28
C LEU A 212 6.56 6.50 21.65
N VAL A 213 6.17 7.76 21.83
CA VAL A 213 5.63 8.27 23.09
C VAL A 213 4.19 8.73 22.84
N LEU A 214 3.26 8.33 23.70
CA LEU A 214 1.85 8.74 23.68
C LEU A 214 1.54 9.48 24.99
N ASP A 215 1.13 10.73 24.91
CA ASP A 215 0.82 11.59 26.08
C ASP A 215 1.93 11.54 27.14
N ASP A 216 3.17 11.79 26.71
CA ASP A 216 4.40 11.75 27.53
C ASP A 216 4.77 10.38 28.14
N ARG A 217 4.04 9.31 27.81
CA ARG A 217 4.37 7.93 28.18
C ARG A 217 4.99 7.17 27.01
N GLU A 218 6.16 6.58 27.22
CA GLU A 218 6.76 5.69 26.23
C GLU A 218 5.92 4.41 26.04
N VAL A 219 5.68 4.07 24.78
CA VAL A 219 4.95 2.87 24.38
C VAL A 219 5.95 1.76 24.11
N GLY A 220 5.82 0.64 24.82
CA GLY A 220 6.63 -0.55 24.66
C GLY A 220 6.40 -1.25 23.32
N PRO A 221 7.36 -2.05 22.82
CA PRO A 221 7.19 -2.83 21.61
C PRO A 221 5.98 -3.77 21.75
N GLU A 222 5.12 -3.82 20.73
CA GLU A 222 3.87 -4.61 20.71
C GLU A 222 2.83 -4.21 21.78
N GLU A 223 3.07 -3.15 22.55
CA GLU A 223 2.12 -2.66 23.54
C GLU A 223 0.91 -2.03 22.84
N THR A 224 -0.28 -2.37 23.33
CA THR A 224 -1.54 -1.78 22.89
C THR A 224 -2.05 -0.81 23.95
N VAL A 225 -2.18 0.46 23.58
CA VAL A 225 -2.60 1.55 24.45
C VAL A 225 -3.89 2.21 23.92
N PRO A 226 -4.83 2.63 24.79
CA PRO A 226 -5.98 3.40 24.34
C PRO A 226 -5.53 4.79 23.87
N VAL A 227 -6.15 5.31 22.82
CA VAL A 227 -5.89 6.64 22.28
C VAL A 227 -7.12 7.51 22.47
N GLY A 228 -6.99 8.59 23.24
CA GLY A 228 -8.06 9.57 23.43
C GLY A 228 -8.16 10.56 22.27
N ASP A 229 -9.30 11.25 22.19
CA ASP A 229 -9.40 12.46 21.39
C ASP A 229 -8.48 13.54 21.97
N GLY A 230 -7.64 14.15 21.13
CA GLY A 230 -6.60 15.09 21.52
C GLY A 230 -5.25 14.46 21.93
N ALA A 231 -5.14 13.13 21.99
CA ALA A 231 -3.90 12.47 22.40
C ALA A 231 -2.72 12.81 21.49
N CYS A 232 -1.53 12.99 22.07
CA CYS A 232 -0.33 13.41 21.35
C CYS A 232 0.66 12.25 21.20
N LEU A 233 0.99 11.93 19.95
CA LEU A 233 2.03 10.97 19.59
C LEU A 233 3.32 11.73 19.28
N HIS A 234 4.43 11.32 19.88
CA HIS A 234 5.75 11.89 19.64
C HIS A 234 6.73 10.84 19.11
N PHE A 235 7.53 11.24 18.13
CA PHE A 235 8.64 10.46 17.60
C PHE A 235 9.96 11.06 18.07
N ASN A 236 10.82 10.19 18.60
CA ASN A 236 12.14 10.55 19.10
C ASN A 236 13.22 10.00 18.16
N GLY A 237 14.38 10.65 18.18
CA GLY A 237 15.56 10.15 17.47
C GLY A 237 16.13 8.86 18.10
N LEU A 238 17.11 8.27 17.42
CA LEU A 238 17.75 7.02 17.85
C LEU A 238 18.71 7.19 19.05
N GLY A 239 19.12 8.42 19.37
CA GLY A 239 19.92 8.67 20.57
C GLY A 239 19.04 8.74 21.80
N GLY A 240 19.38 8.05 22.89
CA GLY A 240 18.62 8.06 24.16
C GLY A 240 18.47 9.42 24.87
N GLY A 241 18.93 10.52 24.26
CA GLY A 241 18.69 11.90 24.68
C GLY A 241 18.12 12.79 23.56
N ASP A 242 17.68 12.21 22.44
CA ASP A 242 17.21 12.97 21.29
C ASP A 242 15.88 13.69 21.57
N LEU A 243 15.86 14.94 21.12
CA LEU A 243 14.69 15.80 21.13
C LEU A 243 13.60 15.22 20.20
N ARG A 244 12.34 15.34 20.63
CA ARG A 244 11.15 15.04 19.84
C ARG A 244 11.24 15.79 18.51
N PHE A 245 11.24 15.08 17.38
CA PHE A 245 11.36 15.72 16.07
C PHE A 245 10.04 15.78 15.29
N LEU A 246 9.04 15.00 15.70
CA LEU A 246 7.72 14.98 15.10
C LEU A 246 6.67 14.72 16.18
N SER A 247 5.60 15.52 16.18
CA SER A 247 4.44 15.31 17.06
C SER A 247 3.15 15.35 16.26
N LEU A 248 2.30 14.35 16.48
CA LEU A 248 0.99 14.21 15.85
C LEU A 248 -0.09 14.23 16.94
N ARG A 249 -1.13 15.02 16.75
CA ARG A 249 -2.32 15.03 17.61
C ARG A 249 -3.42 14.20 16.97
N ALA A 250 -3.90 13.19 17.68
CA ALA A 250 -5.05 12.41 17.30
C ALA A 250 -6.33 13.20 17.58
N ALA A 251 -7.24 13.23 16.61
CA ALA A 251 -8.58 13.79 16.76
C ALA A 251 -9.61 12.89 16.10
N LEU A 252 -10.70 12.59 16.79
CA LEU A 252 -11.83 11.85 16.25
C LEU A 252 -12.83 12.86 15.67
N ARG A 253 -12.84 12.98 14.34
CA ARG A 253 -13.80 13.86 13.66
C ARG A 253 -15.04 13.06 13.27
N PRO A 254 -16.26 13.53 13.60
CA PRO A 254 -17.44 13.06 12.90
C PRO A 254 -17.27 13.43 11.44
N ARG A 255 -17.38 12.46 10.54
CA ARG A 255 -17.37 12.77 9.11
C ARG A 255 -18.61 13.60 8.85
N ALA A 256 -18.41 14.86 8.49
CA ALA A 256 -19.50 15.70 8.03
C ALA A 256 -20.23 14.92 6.92
N PRO A 257 -21.57 14.77 7.00
CA PRO A 257 -22.31 14.15 5.92
C PRO A 257 -21.90 14.87 4.65
N ALA A 258 -21.36 14.11 3.69
CA ALA A 258 -20.93 14.69 2.42
C ALA A 258 -22.09 15.56 1.93
N PRO A 259 -21.85 16.84 1.60
CA PRO A 259 -22.92 17.70 1.13
C PRO A 259 -23.65 16.94 0.03
N PRO A 260 -24.99 16.82 0.11
CA PRO A 260 -25.73 16.03 -0.85
C PRO A 260 -25.29 16.48 -2.25
N PRO A 261 -24.96 15.54 -3.15
CA PRO A 261 -24.54 15.91 -4.50
C PRO A 261 -25.60 16.87 -5.04
N PRO A 262 -25.22 18.04 -5.57
CA PRO A 262 -26.16 19.10 -5.92
C PRO A 262 -27.23 18.51 -6.84
N GLY A 263 -28.40 18.25 -6.25
CA GLY A 263 -29.56 17.73 -6.95
C GLY A 263 -30.01 18.80 -7.91
N GLY A 264 -30.14 18.45 -9.19
CA GLY A 264 -30.35 19.37 -10.28
C GLY A 264 -31.62 20.22 -10.15
N ALA A 265 -31.48 21.39 -9.53
CA ALA A 265 -32.38 22.51 -9.70
C ALA A 265 -31.63 23.58 -10.52
N ALA A 266 -32.26 23.98 -11.64
CA ALA A 266 -31.76 24.95 -12.61
C ALA A 266 -31.35 26.30 -11.96
N PRO A 267 -30.40 27.05 -12.58
CA PRO A 267 -29.67 28.11 -11.90
C PRO A 267 -30.53 29.38 -11.76
N ALA A 268 -30.71 29.82 -10.51
CA ALA A 268 -30.90 31.23 -10.20
C ALA A 268 -29.61 31.73 -9.57
N VAL A 269 -28.93 32.62 -10.28
CA VAL A 269 -27.65 33.26 -9.95
C VAL A 269 -27.74 34.05 -8.63
N PRO A 270 -26.88 33.80 -7.64
CA PRO A 270 -26.59 34.77 -6.58
C PRO A 270 -25.10 35.19 -6.60
N PRO A 271 -24.77 36.32 -5.92
CA PRO A 271 -23.53 37.07 -6.13
C PRO A 271 -22.31 36.44 -5.45
N ALA A 272 -21.16 36.72 -6.05
CA ALA A 272 -19.83 36.25 -5.71
C ALA A 272 -19.45 36.50 -4.24
N GLY A 273 -19.38 35.43 -3.46
CA GLY A 273 -18.62 35.35 -2.21
C GLY A 273 -17.36 34.50 -2.40
N PRO A 274 -16.31 34.69 -1.58
CA PRO A 274 -15.07 33.94 -1.68
C PRO A 274 -15.35 32.46 -1.43
N VAL A 275 -15.14 31.66 -2.48
CA VAL A 275 -15.40 30.22 -2.50
C VAL A 275 -14.43 29.53 -1.55
N ALA A 276 -14.96 29.09 -0.40
CA ALA A 276 -14.26 28.18 0.49
C ALA A 276 -13.96 26.88 -0.27
N VAL A 277 -12.67 26.59 -0.45
CA VAL A 277 -12.18 25.35 -1.05
C VAL A 277 -12.54 24.21 -0.10
N GLY A 278 -13.65 23.52 -0.37
CA GLY A 278 -14.02 22.32 0.35
C GLY A 278 -12.95 21.23 0.21
N PRO A 279 -12.88 20.28 1.16
CA PRO A 279 -11.95 19.15 1.06
C PRO A 279 -12.17 18.41 -0.27
N PRO A 280 -11.10 17.88 -0.90
CA PRO A 280 -11.22 17.18 -2.15
C PRO A 280 -12.22 16.04 -1.99
N LEU A 281 -13.33 16.13 -2.73
CA LEU A 281 -14.32 15.07 -2.83
C LEU A 281 -13.57 13.78 -3.12
N ARG A 282 -13.76 12.75 -2.28
CA ARG A 282 -13.20 11.40 -2.53
C ARG A 282 -13.50 11.03 -3.97
N GLN A 283 -12.46 10.98 -4.80
CA GLN A 283 -12.62 10.61 -6.19
C GLN A 283 -13.16 9.18 -6.21
N ALA A 284 -14.33 9.01 -6.81
CA ALA A 284 -14.93 7.70 -6.94
C ALA A 284 -14.03 6.83 -7.83
N THR A 285 -13.79 5.59 -7.42
CA THR A 285 -13.12 4.59 -8.24
C THR A 285 -13.85 4.48 -9.57
N ALA A 286 -13.18 4.77 -10.68
CA ALA A 286 -13.80 4.78 -12.01
C ALA A 286 -13.49 3.52 -12.82
N ALA A 287 -12.34 2.90 -12.55
CA ALA A 287 -11.91 1.65 -13.17
C ALA A 287 -11.12 0.79 -12.17
N LEU A 288 -10.85 -0.44 -12.57
CA LEU A 288 -9.98 -1.36 -11.86
C LEU A 288 -9.10 -2.14 -12.85
N LEU A 289 -7.90 -2.51 -12.40
CA LEU A 289 -7.09 -3.55 -13.04
C LEU A 289 -7.39 -4.87 -12.34
N GLU A 290 -8.12 -5.77 -13.00
CA GLU A 290 -8.42 -7.11 -12.48
C GLU A 290 -7.35 -8.11 -12.91
N CYS A 291 -6.82 -8.88 -11.98
CA CYS A 291 -5.96 -10.01 -12.30
C CYS A 291 -6.76 -11.14 -12.93
N VAL A 292 -6.52 -11.41 -14.20
CA VAL A 292 -7.19 -12.47 -14.98
C VAL A 292 -6.32 -13.71 -15.18
N HIS A 293 -5.01 -13.62 -14.96
CA HIS A 293 -4.08 -14.75 -15.04
C HIS A 293 -2.93 -14.57 -14.05
N ALA A 294 -2.57 -15.64 -13.34
CA ALA A 294 -1.41 -15.72 -12.46
C ALA A 294 -0.81 -17.12 -12.52
N SER A 295 0.51 -17.23 -12.65
CA SER A 295 1.19 -18.51 -12.76
C SER A 295 1.02 -19.36 -11.49
N GLY A 296 0.75 -20.65 -11.66
CA GLY A 296 0.46 -21.59 -10.57
C GLY A 296 -0.90 -21.41 -9.87
N GLY A 297 -1.62 -20.30 -10.12
CA GLY A 297 -2.84 -19.93 -9.41
C GLY A 297 -4.08 -19.82 -10.30
N ARG A 298 -5.24 -19.69 -9.65
CA ARG A 298 -6.49 -19.32 -10.32
C ARG A 298 -7.04 -18.03 -9.68
N PRO A 299 -6.82 -16.85 -10.28
CA PRO A 299 -7.25 -15.58 -9.71
C PRO A 299 -8.75 -15.51 -9.38
N VAL A 300 -9.58 -16.24 -10.12
CA VAL A 300 -11.03 -16.34 -9.85
C VAL A 300 -11.37 -16.84 -8.44
N ASN A 301 -10.47 -17.61 -7.81
CA ASN A 301 -10.65 -18.12 -6.45
C ASN A 301 -10.29 -17.11 -5.36
N LEU A 302 -9.64 -15.99 -5.71
CA LEU A 302 -9.28 -14.93 -4.77
C LEU A 302 -10.47 -13.98 -4.57
N ALA A 303 -10.59 -13.43 -3.36
CA ALA A 303 -11.56 -12.39 -3.08
C ALA A 303 -11.36 -11.18 -4.01
N PRO A 304 -12.42 -10.49 -4.46
CA PRO A 304 -12.30 -9.38 -5.42
C PRO A 304 -11.28 -8.31 -5.01
N GLY A 305 -11.24 -7.93 -3.72
CA GLY A 305 -10.29 -6.93 -3.21
C GLY A 305 -8.82 -7.36 -3.23
N LEU A 306 -8.54 -8.67 -3.31
CA LEU A 306 -7.16 -9.20 -3.36
C LEU A 306 -6.66 -9.38 -4.80
N ARG A 307 -7.56 -9.33 -5.79
CA ARG A 307 -7.22 -9.51 -7.22
C ARG A 307 -7.50 -8.28 -8.07
N THR A 308 -7.87 -7.15 -7.46
CA THR A 308 -8.15 -5.90 -8.17
C THR A 308 -7.30 -4.75 -7.63
N ILE A 309 -6.87 -3.87 -8.52
CA ILE A 309 -6.23 -2.60 -8.17
C ILE A 309 -7.16 -1.48 -8.63
N ALA A 310 -7.65 -0.68 -7.68
CA ALA A 310 -8.56 0.43 -7.94
C ALA A 310 -7.84 1.60 -8.64
N LEU A 311 -8.53 2.24 -9.59
CA LEU A 311 -8.02 3.38 -10.35
C LEU A 311 -8.98 4.57 -10.26
N CYS A 312 -8.43 5.74 -9.94
CA CYS A 312 -9.11 7.03 -9.99
C CYS A 312 -8.75 7.77 -11.27
N VAL A 313 -9.69 8.56 -11.81
CA VAL A 313 -9.46 9.37 -13.01
C VAL A 313 -8.48 10.49 -12.68
N GLU A 314 -7.50 10.70 -13.57
CA GLU A 314 -6.45 11.74 -13.47
C GLU A 314 -5.49 11.58 -12.29
N GLU A 315 -5.57 10.47 -11.54
CA GLU A 315 -4.62 10.14 -10.48
C GLU A 315 -3.47 9.29 -11.04
N VAL A 316 -2.26 9.59 -10.58
CA VAL A 316 -1.06 8.80 -10.89
C VAL A 316 -0.91 7.71 -9.83
N LEU A 317 -0.94 6.45 -10.26
CA LEU A 317 -0.75 5.29 -9.39
C LEU A 317 0.54 4.57 -9.79
N ASP A 318 1.46 4.42 -8.83
CA ASP A 318 2.64 3.59 -9.01
C ASP A 318 2.31 2.13 -8.66
N ILE A 319 2.59 1.20 -9.59
CA ILE A 319 2.36 -0.23 -9.44
C ILE A 319 3.67 -0.96 -9.24
N GLY A 320 3.77 -1.77 -8.20
CA GLY A 320 4.94 -2.61 -7.93
C GLY A 320 4.93 -3.20 -6.52
N ARG A 321 5.95 -3.99 -6.19
CA ARG A 321 6.02 -4.70 -4.90
C ARG A 321 5.97 -3.80 -3.68
N GLN A 322 6.43 -2.56 -3.80
CA GLN A 322 6.43 -1.61 -2.68
C GLN A 322 5.06 -0.97 -2.47
N HIS A 323 4.26 -0.85 -3.54
CA HIS A 323 3.00 -0.12 -3.54
C HIS A 323 1.78 -1.02 -3.35
N GLN A 324 1.82 -2.25 -3.85
CA GLN A 324 0.73 -3.23 -3.67
C GLN A 324 1.26 -4.60 -3.22
N ARG A 325 2.03 -4.63 -2.14
CA ARG A 325 2.65 -5.87 -1.65
C ARG A 325 1.65 -7.01 -1.45
N GLU A 326 0.56 -6.74 -0.74
CA GLU A 326 -0.46 -7.75 -0.41
C GLU A 326 -1.11 -8.34 -1.66
N PHE A 327 -1.37 -7.50 -2.67
CA PHE A 327 -1.88 -7.94 -3.96
C PHE A 327 -0.93 -8.93 -4.64
N PHE A 328 0.35 -8.58 -4.78
CA PHE A 328 1.31 -9.46 -5.46
C PHE A 328 1.60 -10.73 -4.66
N ASP A 329 1.74 -10.62 -3.33
CA ASP A 329 2.01 -11.75 -2.44
C ASP A 329 0.85 -12.77 -2.48
N GLU A 330 -0.41 -12.32 -2.52
CA GLU A 330 -1.57 -13.22 -2.62
C GLU A 330 -1.79 -13.77 -4.03
N VAL A 331 -1.69 -12.93 -5.08
CA VAL A 331 -1.91 -13.37 -6.47
C VAL A 331 -0.86 -14.37 -6.94
N LEU A 332 0.39 -14.23 -6.50
CA LEU A 332 1.52 -15.10 -6.87
C LEU A 332 1.89 -16.10 -5.77
N LYS A 333 1.00 -16.33 -4.81
CA LYS A 333 1.23 -17.23 -3.67
C LYS A 333 1.58 -18.67 -4.08
N ALA A 334 1.04 -19.14 -5.20
CA ALA A 334 1.32 -20.48 -5.73
C ALA A 334 2.76 -20.62 -6.24
N GLU A 335 3.33 -19.54 -6.80
CA GLU A 335 4.68 -19.52 -7.35
C GLU A 335 5.43 -18.24 -6.92
N PRO A 336 5.87 -18.16 -5.65
CA PRO A 336 6.43 -16.92 -5.07
C PRO A 336 7.72 -16.44 -5.73
N HIS A 337 8.42 -17.31 -6.45
CA HIS A 337 9.66 -16.96 -7.15
C HIS A 337 9.44 -15.87 -8.23
N TRP A 338 8.22 -15.75 -8.78
CA TRP A 338 7.88 -14.68 -9.72
C TRP A 338 7.94 -13.28 -9.11
N LEU A 339 7.80 -13.15 -7.78
CA LEU A 339 7.96 -11.87 -7.07
C LEU A 339 9.36 -11.28 -7.26
N ALA A 340 10.38 -12.08 -7.56
CA ALA A 340 11.73 -11.55 -7.84
C ALA A 340 11.77 -10.72 -9.13
N PHE A 341 10.84 -10.94 -10.07
CA PHE A 341 10.76 -10.24 -11.35
C PHE A 341 9.86 -9.00 -11.32
N ILE A 342 9.19 -8.74 -10.20
CA ILE A 342 8.42 -7.51 -10.02
C ILE A 342 9.30 -6.49 -9.31
N SER A 343 9.59 -5.36 -9.95
CA SER A 343 10.32 -4.26 -9.31
C SER A 343 9.52 -3.63 -8.16
N ARG A 344 10.22 -2.90 -7.27
CA ARG A 344 9.59 -2.14 -6.18
C ARG A 344 8.55 -1.15 -6.71
N THR A 345 8.94 -0.38 -7.71
CA THR A 345 8.07 0.40 -8.59
C THR A 345 8.28 -0.14 -10.00
N HIS A 346 7.29 -0.85 -10.55
CA HIS A 346 7.39 -1.53 -11.83
C HIS A 346 6.85 -0.67 -12.97
N CYS A 347 5.65 -0.14 -12.81
CA CYS A 347 5.04 0.75 -13.79
C CYS A 347 4.31 1.88 -13.08
N ARG A 348 4.10 2.97 -13.80
CA ARG A 348 3.27 4.09 -13.38
C ARG A 348 2.07 4.14 -14.30
N VAL A 349 0.89 4.28 -13.74
CA VAL A 349 -0.36 4.31 -14.51
C VAL A 349 -1.16 5.57 -14.22
N THR A 350 -1.88 6.06 -15.23
CA THR A 350 -2.78 7.20 -15.12
C THR A 350 -4.05 6.92 -15.90
N LEU A 351 -5.20 6.94 -15.22
CA LEU A 351 -6.49 6.70 -15.86
C LEU A 351 -7.00 8.00 -16.47
N LEU A 352 -7.13 8.01 -17.79
CA LEU A 352 -7.59 9.14 -18.58
C LEU A 352 -9.03 8.89 -19.04
N ARG A 353 -9.80 9.97 -19.12
CA ARG A 353 -11.14 9.97 -19.71
C ARG A 353 -11.06 10.55 -21.13
N ALA A 354 -11.44 9.75 -22.13
CA ALA A 354 -11.46 10.17 -23.52
C ALA A 354 -12.90 10.29 -24.03
N GLY A 355 -13.23 11.44 -24.64
CA GLY A 355 -14.53 11.72 -25.25
C GLY A 355 -15.50 12.47 -24.33
N LEU A 356 -16.54 13.05 -24.94
CA LEU A 356 -17.60 13.78 -24.24
C LEU A 356 -18.61 12.81 -23.61
N PRO A 357 -19.15 13.10 -22.41
CA PRO A 357 -20.30 12.37 -21.86
C PRO A 357 -21.50 12.46 -22.82
N PRO A 358 -22.32 11.41 -22.99
CA PRO A 358 -22.35 10.13 -22.25
C PRO A 358 -21.47 9.00 -22.83
N GLY A 359 -20.59 9.27 -23.80
CA GLY A 359 -19.78 8.25 -24.50
C GLY A 359 -18.33 8.12 -24.02
N SER A 360 -18.01 8.63 -22.83
CA SER A 360 -16.61 8.71 -22.38
C SER A 360 -16.02 7.31 -22.17
N ARG A 361 -14.95 7.02 -22.92
CA ARG A 361 -14.13 5.82 -22.80
C ARG A 361 -13.05 6.05 -21.76
N LEU A 362 -12.69 4.99 -21.05
CA LEU A 362 -11.56 5.01 -20.12
C LEU A 362 -10.33 4.48 -20.85
N LEU A 363 -9.24 5.24 -20.78
CA LEU A 363 -7.93 4.86 -21.30
C LEU A 363 -6.94 4.85 -20.14
N LEU A 364 -6.19 3.78 -19.97
CA LEU A 364 -5.12 3.73 -18.99
C LEU A 364 -3.79 3.98 -19.69
N GLN A 365 -3.15 5.10 -19.38
CA GLN A 365 -1.76 5.34 -19.77
C GLN A 365 -0.84 4.56 -18.84
N VAL A 366 0.09 3.79 -19.42
CA VAL A 366 1.06 2.99 -18.69
C VAL A 366 2.46 3.41 -19.08
N GLU A 367 3.30 3.72 -18.10
CA GLU A 367 4.74 3.97 -18.24
C GLU A 367 5.51 2.86 -17.54
N ASN A 368 6.40 2.17 -18.27
CA ASN A 368 7.24 1.13 -17.67
C ASN A 368 8.45 1.77 -16.98
N LEU A 369 8.57 1.62 -15.67
CA LEU A 369 9.69 2.13 -14.87
C LEU A 369 10.74 1.05 -14.56
N SER A 370 10.42 -0.21 -14.86
CA SER A 370 11.22 -1.37 -14.52
C SER A 370 12.19 -1.74 -15.64
N ALA A 371 13.25 -2.49 -15.30
CA ALA A 371 14.15 -3.07 -16.30
C ALA A 371 13.52 -4.27 -17.04
N ASN A 372 12.51 -4.91 -16.43
CA ASN A 372 11.78 -6.01 -17.04
C ASN A 372 10.74 -5.46 -18.00
N VAL A 373 10.60 -6.12 -19.15
CA VAL A 373 9.61 -5.76 -20.16
C VAL A 373 8.22 -6.09 -19.63
N VAL A 374 7.25 -5.23 -19.94
CA VAL A 374 5.81 -5.52 -19.76
C VAL A 374 5.14 -5.58 -21.12
N LEU A 375 4.04 -6.33 -21.23
CA LEU A 375 3.24 -6.41 -22.44
C LEU A 375 1.97 -5.57 -22.31
N ILE A 376 1.70 -4.72 -23.29
CA ILE A 376 0.51 -3.89 -23.41
C ILE A 376 -0.32 -4.40 -24.58
N CYS A 377 -1.44 -5.06 -24.31
CA CYS A 377 -2.24 -5.74 -25.32
C CYS A 377 -1.39 -6.65 -26.23
N GLY A 378 -0.41 -7.36 -25.65
CA GLY A 378 0.53 -8.23 -26.35
C GLY A 378 1.78 -7.55 -26.93
N ARG A 379 1.87 -6.22 -26.93
CA ARG A 379 3.05 -5.48 -27.43
C ARG A 379 4.07 -5.25 -26.32
N GLN A 380 5.35 -5.46 -26.60
CA GLN A 380 6.41 -5.19 -25.63
C GLN A 380 6.58 -3.69 -25.37
N LEU A 381 6.62 -3.32 -24.09
CA LEU A 381 6.91 -1.98 -23.61
C LEU A 381 8.22 -1.99 -22.83
N ALA A 382 9.28 -1.46 -23.45
CA ALA A 382 10.60 -1.34 -22.85
C ALA A 382 10.63 -0.32 -21.69
N LYS A 383 11.70 -0.35 -20.88
CA LYS A 383 11.92 0.62 -19.80
C LYS A 383 11.87 2.06 -20.33
N GLY A 384 11.11 2.92 -19.65
CA GLY A 384 10.85 4.31 -20.01
C GLY A 384 9.81 4.47 -21.13
N GLY A 385 9.35 3.39 -21.73
CA GLY A 385 8.29 3.41 -22.73
C GLY A 385 6.93 3.74 -22.13
N ARG A 386 6.07 4.36 -22.94
CA ARG A 386 4.67 4.64 -22.60
C ARG A 386 3.72 4.06 -23.67
N ASP A 387 2.59 3.52 -23.24
CA ASP A 387 1.52 3.06 -24.13
C ASP A 387 0.14 3.25 -23.46
N LEU A 388 -0.94 3.01 -24.21
CA LEU A 388 -2.32 3.16 -23.78
C LEU A 388 -3.06 1.81 -23.81
N ILE A 389 -3.86 1.57 -22.78
CA ILE A 389 -4.78 0.43 -22.68
C ILE A 389 -6.21 0.97 -22.72
N ALA A 390 -7.01 0.50 -23.68
CA ALA A 390 -8.45 0.75 -23.69
C ALA A 390 -9.17 -0.20 -22.73
N GLU A 391 -10.41 0.11 -22.36
CA GLU A 391 -11.28 -0.80 -21.59
C GLU A 391 -11.32 -2.21 -22.23
N GLY A 392 -11.09 -3.25 -21.41
CA GLY A 392 -10.91 -4.65 -21.84
C GLY A 392 -9.49 -5.01 -22.31
N GLY A 393 -8.60 -4.04 -22.48
CA GLY A 393 -7.20 -4.26 -22.80
C GLY A 393 -6.40 -4.81 -21.62
N THR A 394 -5.20 -5.33 -21.90
CA THR A 394 -4.41 -6.08 -20.91
C THR A 394 -3.02 -5.50 -20.67
N LEU A 395 -2.58 -5.56 -19.40
CA LEU A 395 -1.22 -5.32 -18.94
C LEU A 395 -0.66 -6.66 -18.43
N ALA A 396 0.42 -7.15 -19.03
CA ALA A 396 1.02 -8.43 -18.65
C ALA A 396 2.49 -8.27 -18.22
N PHE A 397 2.87 -9.05 -17.21
CA PHE A 397 4.26 -9.13 -16.74
C PHE A 397 4.89 -10.39 -17.30
N VAL A 398 6.08 -10.23 -17.86
CA VAL A 398 6.86 -11.32 -18.46
C VAL A 398 8.23 -11.43 -17.80
N ALA A 399 8.74 -12.65 -17.74
CA ALA A 399 10.08 -12.93 -17.26
C ALA A 399 10.64 -14.16 -17.98
N LYS A 400 11.96 -14.18 -18.17
CA LYS A 400 12.67 -15.37 -18.65
C LYS A 400 12.94 -16.28 -17.46
N ALA A 401 12.32 -17.45 -17.45
CA ALA A 401 12.65 -18.47 -16.46
C ALA A 401 14.11 -18.92 -16.65
N ARG A 402 14.79 -19.34 -15.58
CA ARG A 402 16.20 -19.78 -15.67
C ARG A 402 16.40 -20.94 -16.66
N ASP A 403 15.38 -21.77 -16.79
CA ASP A 403 15.44 -23.02 -17.55
C ASP A 403 14.71 -22.94 -18.90
N SER A 404 14.18 -21.77 -19.28
CA SER A 404 13.47 -21.57 -20.55
C SER A 404 14.07 -20.41 -21.35
N PRO A 405 14.36 -20.60 -22.64
CA PRO A 405 14.73 -19.50 -23.52
C PRO A 405 13.54 -18.57 -23.82
N GLU A 406 12.31 -19.03 -23.58
CA GLU A 406 11.09 -18.30 -23.87
C GLU A 406 10.67 -17.38 -22.70
N GLU A 407 10.06 -16.25 -23.04
CA GLU A 407 9.48 -15.34 -22.05
C GLU A 407 8.16 -15.93 -21.53
N THR A 408 8.13 -16.22 -20.23
CA THR A 408 6.93 -16.71 -19.56
C THR A 408 6.10 -15.52 -19.08
N GLN A 409 4.83 -15.48 -19.48
CA GLN A 409 3.87 -14.52 -18.96
C GLN A 409 3.25 -15.03 -17.66
N PHE A 410 3.75 -14.52 -16.52
CA PHE A 410 3.38 -15.03 -15.21
C PHE A 410 2.25 -14.27 -14.53
N LEU A 411 1.89 -13.07 -14.99
CA LEU A 411 0.79 -12.27 -14.46
C LEU A 411 0.11 -11.47 -15.59
N ARG A 412 -1.23 -11.38 -15.58
CA ARG A 412 -2.03 -10.56 -16.51
C ARG A 412 -3.11 -9.79 -15.76
N LEU A 413 -3.16 -8.50 -16.01
CA LEU A 413 -4.19 -7.59 -15.52
C LEU A 413 -5.04 -7.12 -16.70
N GLU A 414 -6.35 -7.02 -16.52
CA GLU A 414 -7.31 -6.51 -17.50
C GLU A 414 -7.95 -5.22 -16.97
N LEU A 415 -7.99 -4.18 -17.80
CA LEU A 415 -8.65 -2.92 -17.43
C LEU A 415 -10.16 -3.08 -17.54
N ARG A 416 -10.87 -2.91 -16.42
CA ARG A 416 -12.33 -2.95 -16.36
C ARG A 416 -12.89 -1.69 -15.76
N ARG A 417 -14.11 -1.32 -16.17
CA ARG A 417 -14.89 -0.29 -15.50
C ARG A 417 -15.35 -0.79 -14.13
N ALA A 418 -15.31 0.09 -13.14
CA ALA A 418 -15.68 -0.23 -11.76
C ALA A 418 -17.19 -0.42 -11.58
#